data_AF-A0A7L4YC58-F1
#
_entry.id   AF-A0A7L4YC58-F1
#
_cell.length_a   1.000
_cell.length_b   1.000
_cell.length_c   1.000
_cell.angle_alpha   90.00
_cell.angle_beta   90.00
_cell.angle_gamma   90.00
#
_symmetry.space_group_name_H-M   'P 1'
#
loop_
_entity.id
_entity.type
_entity.pdbx_description
1 polymer ?
#
loop_
_entity_poly.entity_id
_entity_poly.type
_entity_poly.pdbx_seq_one_letter_code
_entity_poly.pdbx_strand_id
1 'polypeptide(L)'
;MGLEQSQHRFHIRQKLTPMANRYVVHAAGPDGGEGEIVAFAHQKRLALKEQITFYTDESQRQVLFTFRARQVVDLGATYDIHAASGSPVGTLRKDFAASLLRSTWHLRPEGSTAETTGVERNRVVALVRRVWDLIPFTDFVPFAWPYHFDFATSGRPVMSVEKQLGLRDRYVLDIADETLDRRLAIAQAVALDALQSR
;
A
#
# COMPACT_ATOMS: atom_id res chain seq x y z
N MET A 1 -19.98 -9.09 -4.84
CA MET A 1 -19.78 -8.09 -5.90
C MET A 1 -18.27 -7.88 -6.06
N GLY A 2 -17.82 -7.01 -6.96
CA GLY A 2 -16.40 -6.84 -7.29
C GLY A 2 -15.86 -5.51 -6.78
N LEU A 3 -14.62 -5.17 -7.17
CA LEU A 3 -14.07 -3.85 -6.93
C LEU A 3 -14.84 -2.78 -7.72
N GLU A 4 -15.36 -1.77 -7.05
CA GLU A 4 -16.12 -0.67 -7.67
C GLU A 4 -15.40 0.68 -7.53
N GLN A 5 -15.51 1.53 -8.56
CA GLN A 5 -14.93 2.88 -8.54
C GLN A 5 -15.76 3.88 -7.70
N SER A 6 -16.85 3.47 -7.07
CA SER A 6 -17.59 4.27 -6.09
C SER A 6 -17.11 4.04 -4.65
N GLN A 7 -16.22 3.07 -4.43
CA GLN A 7 -15.75 2.72 -3.08
C GLN A 7 -14.59 3.64 -2.68
N HIS A 8 -14.66 4.18 -1.46
CA HIS A 8 -13.68 5.17 -0.96
C HIS A 8 -12.83 4.66 0.20
N ARG A 9 -13.24 3.60 0.88
CA ARG A 9 -12.53 3.04 2.04
C ARG A 9 -12.33 1.55 1.88
N PHE A 10 -11.11 1.09 2.15
CA PHE A 10 -10.73 -0.31 2.11
C PHE A 10 -9.95 -0.71 3.36
N HIS A 11 -10.11 -1.96 3.75
CA HIS A 11 -9.35 -2.59 4.82
C HIS A 11 -8.47 -3.69 4.21
N ILE A 12 -7.17 -3.60 4.41
CA ILE A 12 -6.19 -4.51 3.83
C ILE A 12 -5.55 -5.32 4.95
N ARG A 13 -5.67 -6.64 4.88
CA ARG A 13 -5.12 -7.57 5.88
C ARG A 13 -3.99 -8.39 5.27
N GLN A 14 -2.85 -8.38 5.92
CA GLN A 14 -1.75 -9.27 5.56
C GLN A 14 -2.02 -10.69 6.10
N LYS A 15 -1.84 -11.70 5.24
CA LYS A 15 -1.82 -13.11 5.61
C LYS A 15 -0.38 -13.58 5.75
N LEU A 16 0.02 -13.90 6.97
CA LEU A 16 1.32 -14.50 7.29
C LEU A 16 1.41 -15.88 6.65
N THR A 17 2.27 -16.04 5.64
CA THR A 17 2.59 -17.35 5.06
C THR A 17 4.11 -17.51 4.87
N PRO A 18 4.67 -18.73 4.99
CA PRO A 18 6.13 -18.91 4.99
C PRO A 18 6.82 -18.49 3.67
N MET A 19 6.15 -18.64 2.54
CA MET A 19 6.75 -18.54 1.20
C MET A 19 6.13 -17.47 0.28
N ALA A 20 5.16 -16.71 0.78
CA ALA A 20 4.48 -15.68 0.00
C ALA A 20 4.04 -14.52 0.90
N ASN A 21 3.97 -13.32 0.33
CA ASN A 21 3.21 -12.23 0.94
C ASN A 21 1.83 -12.24 0.31
N ARG A 22 0.78 -12.34 1.13
CA ARG A 22 -0.61 -12.40 0.69
C ARG A 22 -1.41 -11.34 1.41
N TYR A 23 -2.32 -10.70 0.69
CA TYR A 23 -3.14 -9.63 1.23
C TYR A 23 -4.59 -9.84 0.82
N VAL A 24 -5.52 -9.66 1.76
CA VAL A 24 -6.95 -9.64 1.47
C VAL A 24 -7.43 -8.20 1.59
N VAL A 25 -8.13 -7.71 0.58
CA VAL A 25 -8.67 -6.35 0.53
C VAL A 25 -10.18 -6.43 0.64
N HIS A 26 -10.71 -5.80 1.68
CA HIS A 26 -12.14 -5.67 1.92
C HIS A 26 -12.58 -4.25 1.60
N ALA A 27 -13.73 -4.10 0.94
CA ALA A 27 -14.43 -2.82 0.93
C ALA A 27 -14.95 -2.50 2.33
N ALA A 28 -15.20 -1.22 2.62
CA ALA A 28 -15.90 -0.84 3.84
C ALA A 28 -17.36 -1.33 3.80
N GLY A 29 -17.80 -2.00 4.87
CA GLY A 29 -19.20 -2.34 5.08
C GLY A 29 -20.03 -1.12 5.51
N PRO A 30 -21.37 -1.27 5.62
CA PRO A 30 -22.28 -0.19 6.02
C PRO A 30 -21.90 0.48 7.35
N ASP A 31 -21.36 -0.31 8.29
CA ASP A 31 -20.96 0.16 9.62
C ASP A 31 -19.52 0.70 9.65
N GLY A 32 -18.88 0.89 8.50
CA GLY A 32 -17.48 1.31 8.36
C GLY A 32 -16.44 0.22 8.64
N GLY A 33 -16.88 -0.95 9.12
CA GLY A 33 -16.06 -2.15 9.30
C GLY A 33 -15.69 -2.84 7.99
N GLU A 34 -15.16 -4.06 8.10
CA GLU A 34 -14.81 -4.87 6.92
C GLU A 34 -16.05 -5.47 6.28
N GLY A 35 -16.26 -5.17 5.01
CA GLY A 35 -17.29 -5.76 4.17
C GLY A 35 -16.74 -6.90 3.30
N GLU A 36 -17.26 -6.97 2.08
CA GLU A 36 -16.91 -8.01 1.12
C GLU A 36 -15.45 -7.91 0.65
N ILE A 37 -14.89 -9.06 0.24
CA ILE A 37 -13.58 -9.11 -0.41
C ILE A 37 -13.72 -8.57 -1.83
N VAL A 38 -12.89 -7.60 -2.17
CA VAL A 38 -12.86 -6.97 -3.50
C VAL A 38 -11.55 -7.21 -4.24
N ALA A 39 -10.49 -7.58 -3.52
CA ALA A 39 -9.25 -8.01 -4.13
C ALA A 39 -8.44 -8.94 -3.21
N PHE A 40 -7.64 -9.79 -3.82
CA PHE A 40 -6.66 -10.65 -3.15
C PHE A 40 -5.30 -10.51 -3.83
N ALA A 41 -4.29 -10.00 -3.11
CA ALA A 41 -2.95 -9.85 -3.65
C ALA A 41 -2.06 -11.04 -3.27
N HIS A 42 -1.31 -11.56 -4.24
CA HIS A 42 -0.36 -12.64 -4.03
C HIS A 42 1.00 -12.27 -4.64
N GLN A 43 2.01 -12.18 -3.78
CA GLN A 43 3.42 -12.03 -4.14
C GLN A 43 4.15 -13.34 -3.81
N LYS A 44 4.68 -14.03 -4.82
CA LYS A 44 5.54 -15.20 -4.62
C LYS A 44 6.94 -14.72 -4.19
N ARG A 45 7.52 -15.30 -3.13
CA ARG A 45 8.88 -14.91 -2.68
C ARG A 45 10.02 -15.48 -3.57
N LEU A 46 9.76 -16.57 -4.29
CA LEU A 46 10.75 -17.29 -5.14
C LEU A 46 10.82 -16.79 -6.59
N ALA A 47 9.75 -16.18 -7.10
CA ALA A 47 9.87 -15.35 -8.29
C ALA A 47 10.59 -14.08 -7.82
N LEU A 48 11.63 -13.62 -8.52
CA LEU A 48 12.28 -12.35 -8.21
C LEU A 48 11.20 -11.30 -7.90
N LYS A 49 11.50 -10.32 -7.01
CA LYS A 49 10.60 -9.29 -6.42
C LYS A 49 9.79 -8.43 -7.42
N GLU A 50 9.73 -8.84 -8.67
CA GLU A 50 9.30 -8.16 -9.87
C GLU A 50 7.79 -8.09 -10.04
N GLN A 51 6.97 -8.96 -9.42
CA GLN A 51 5.52 -8.94 -9.66
C GLN A 51 4.65 -9.33 -8.44
N ILE A 52 3.56 -8.60 -8.27
CA ILE A 52 2.42 -8.96 -7.41
C ILE A 52 1.18 -9.08 -8.31
N THR A 53 0.44 -10.18 -8.21
CA THR A 53 -0.83 -10.36 -8.92
C THR A 53 -1.99 -10.16 -7.97
N PHE A 54 -2.97 -9.36 -8.40
CA PHE A 54 -4.21 -9.13 -7.68
C PHE A 54 -5.32 -9.89 -8.37
N TYR A 55 -6.10 -10.62 -7.59
CA TYR A 55 -7.23 -11.42 -8.03
C TYR A 55 -8.52 -10.84 -7.48
N THR A 56 -9.66 -11.20 -8.06
CA THR A 56 -10.98 -10.78 -7.56
C THR A 56 -11.26 -11.31 -6.15
N ASP A 57 -10.73 -12.49 -5.84
CA ASP A 57 -10.92 -13.18 -4.56
C ASP A 57 -9.77 -14.16 -4.29
N GLU A 58 -9.87 -14.88 -3.16
CA GLU A 58 -8.85 -15.82 -2.69
C GLU A 58 -8.71 -17.09 -3.54
N SER A 59 -9.69 -17.41 -4.40
CA SER A 59 -9.63 -18.57 -5.29
C SER A 59 -8.55 -18.45 -6.36
N GLN A 60 -8.08 -17.22 -6.61
CA GLN A 60 -7.06 -16.88 -7.62
C GLN A 60 -7.45 -17.33 -9.05
N ARG A 61 -8.75 -17.45 -9.33
CA ARG A 61 -9.26 -17.85 -10.66
C ARG A 61 -9.28 -16.71 -11.66
N GLN A 62 -9.56 -15.49 -11.20
CA GLN A 62 -9.70 -14.31 -12.04
C GLN A 62 -8.72 -13.23 -11.60
N VAL A 63 -7.83 -12.83 -12.51
CA VAL A 63 -6.91 -11.71 -12.29
C VAL A 63 -7.70 -10.41 -12.40
N LEU A 64 -7.48 -9.50 -11.47
CA LEU A 64 -8.05 -8.15 -11.44
C LEU A 64 -7.07 -7.14 -12.04
N PHE A 65 -5.83 -7.16 -11.57
CA PHE A 65 -4.73 -6.34 -12.10
C PHE A 65 -3.37 -6.93 -11.67
N THR A 66 -2.30 -6.42 -12.25
CA THR A 66 -0.92 -6.77 -11.88
C THR A 66 -0.13 -5.53 -11.53
N PHE A 67 0.84 -5.72 -10.64
CA PHE A 67 1.84 -4.75 -10.23
C PHE A 67 3.20 -5.33 -10.60
N ARG A 68 4.01 -4.64 -11.42
CA ARG A 68 5.27 -5.17 -11.95
C ARG A 68 6.41 -4.15 -11.90
N ALA A 69 7.60 -4.54 -11.44
CA ALA A 69 8.79 -3.67 -11.43
C ALA A 69 9.39 -3.48 -12.84
N ARG A 70 9.81 -2.26 -13.17
CA ARG A 70 10.58 -1.92 -14.37
C ARG A 70 12.09 -2.14 -14.14
N GLN A 71 12.55 -3.40 -14.19
CA GLN A 71 13.97 -3.79 -14.09
C GLN A 71 14.72 -3.44 -12.78
N VAL A 72 15.80 -4.18 -12.50
CA VAL A 72 16.61 -4.09 -11.27
C VAL A 72 17.71 -3.02 -11.35
N VAL A 73 18.02 -2.53 -12.55
CA VAL A 73 19.15 -1.61 -12.81
C VAL A 73 18.79 -0.14 -12.59
N ASP A 74 17.49 0.16 -12.47
CA ASP A 74 17.03 1.53 -12.26
C ASP A 74 17.15 1.90 -10.77
N LEU A 75 17.97 2.91 -10.48
CA LEU A 75 18.20 3.43 -9.12
C LEU A 75 16.91 4.00 -8.47
N GLY A 76 15.81 4.06 -9.22
CA GLY A 76 14.45 4.26 -8.73
C GLY A 76 13.57 3.05 -9.02
N ALA A 77 13.15 2.33 -7.98
CA ALA A 77 12.19 1.24 -8.09
C ALA A 77 10.81 1.77 -8.52
N THR A 78 10.61 1.80 -9.84
CA THR A 78 9.35 2.14 -10.51
C THR A 78 8.60 0.86 -10.84
N TYR A 79 7.29 0.90 -10.61
CA TYR A 79 6.38 -0.23 -10.76
C TYR A 79 5.19 0.17 -11.63
N ASP A 80 4.87 -0.67 -12.60
CA ASP A 80 3.74 -0.53 -13.49
C ASP A 80 2.54 -1.32 -13.02
N ILE A 81 1.38 -0.68 -13.09
CA ILE A 81 0.11 -1.29 -12.75
C ILE A 81 -0.66 -1.46 -14.05
N HIS A 82 -1.03 -2.70 -14.34
CA HIS A 82 -1.78 -3.07 -15.54
C HIS A 82 -3.08 -3.76 -15.16
N ALA A 83 -4.17 -3.43 -15.85
CA ALA A 83 -5.42 -4.14 -15.73
C ALA A 83 -5.27 -5.62 -16.16
N ALA A 84 -6.26 -6.45 -15.84
CA ALA A 84 -6.32 -7.83 -16.33
C ALA A 84 -6.22 -7.94 -17.87
N SER A 85 -6.70 -6.93 -18.61
CA SER A 85 -6.59 -6.85 -20.07
C SER A 85 -5.19 -6.51 -20.59
N GLY A 86 -4.24 -6.17 -19.71
CA GLY A 86 -2.92 -5.66 -20.07
C GLY A 86 -2.86 -4.16 -20.35
N SER A 87 -4.00 -3.45 -20.31
CA SER A 87 -4.00 -1.98 -20.42
C SER A 87 -3.31 -1.32 -19.22
N PRO A 88 -2.52 -0.26 -19.43
CA PRO A 88 -1.88 0.47 -18.34
C PRO A 88 -2.93 1.21 -17.48
N VAL A 89 -2.73 1.17 -16.16
CA VAL A 89 -3.56 1.87 -15.16
C VAL A 89 -2.80 3.02 -14.52
N GLY A 90 -1.49 2.84 -14.32
CA GLY A 90 -0.63 3.86 -13.73
C GLY A 90 0.66 3.28 -13.21
N THR A 91 1.41 4.11 -12.50
CA THR A 91 2.79 3.83 -12.10
C THR A 91 3.04 4.28 -10.68
N LEU A 92 3.81 3.49 -9.93
CA LEU A 92 4.25 3.79 -8.57
C LEU A 92 5.76 3.86 -8.53
N ARG A 93 6.33 4.82 -7.82
CA ARG A 93 7.79 5.01 -7.73
C ARG A 93 8.19 5.34 -6.31
N LYS A 94 9.19 4.64 -5.78
CA LYS A 94 9.79 4.97 -4.47
C LYS A 94 11.04 5.83 -4.69
N ASP A 95 11.13 6.95 -3.98
CA ASP A 95 12.31 7.81 -4.01
C ASP A 95 13.36 7.32 -3.01
N PHE A 96 14.38 6.60 -3.49
CA PHE A 96 15.44 6.09 -2.62
C PHE A 96 16.34 7.20 -2.05
N ALA A 97 16.63 8.25 -2.86
CA ALA A 97 17.49 9.36 -2.45
C ALA A 97 16.88 10.24 -1.34
N ALA A 98 15.57 10.50 -1.37
CA ALA A 98 14.86 11.21 -0.30
C ALA A 98 14.56 10.32 0.91
N SER A 99 14.54 8.99 0.73
CA SER A 99 14.06 8.02 1.73
C SER A 99 14.97 7.75 2.92
N LEU A 100 16.21 8.26 2.94
CA LEU A 100 17.12 8.07 4.09
C LEU A 100 16.59 8.71 5.38
N LEU A 101 15.77 9.76 5.28
CA LEU A 101 15.14 10.43 6.43
C LEU A 101 13.63 10.22 6.50
N ARG A 102 12.96 10.16 5.35
CA ARG A 102 11.50 10.06 5.25
C ARG A 102 11.13 9.33 3.98
N SER A 103 10.38 8.24 4.08
CA SER A 103 9.97 7.51 2.90
C SER A 103 8.97 8.30 2.07
N THR A 104 9.31 8.46 0.79
CA THR A 104 8.52 9.19 -0.19
C THR A 104 8.16 8.26 -1.34
N TRP A 105 6.89 8.27 -1.69
CA TRP A 105 6.32 7.51 -2.80
C TRP A 105 5.67 8.46 -3.78
N HIS A 106 5.65 8.07 -5.03
CA HIS A 106 5.01 8.80 -6.11
C HIS A 106 4.05 7.89 -6.83
N LEU A 107 2.84 8.39 -7.02
CA LEU A 107 1.75 7.70 -7.68
C LEU A 107 1.34 8.54 -8.89
N ARG A 108 1.22 7.91 -10.04
CA ARG A 108 0.81 8.59 -11.28
C ARG A 108 -0.21 7.73 -12.04
N PRO A 109 -1.46 8.20 -12.18
CA PRO A 109 -2.44 7.56 -13.06
C PRO A 109 -1.97 7.57 -14.51
N GLU A 110 -2.40 6.57 -15.29
CA GLU A 110 -2.11 6.53 -16.72
C GLU A 110 -2.68 7.77 -17.43
N GLY A 111 -1.93 8.33 -18.37
CA GLY A 111 -2.31 9.54 -19.10
C GLY A 111 -2.26 10.85 -18.29
N SER A 112 -2.00 10.81 -16.98
CA SER A 112 -1.84 12.01 -16.14
C SER A 112 -0.41 12.57 -16.22
N THR A 113 -0.31 13.90 -16.35
CA THR A 113 0.94 14.63 -16.14
C THR A 113 1.16 15.02 -14.67
N ALA A 114 0.10 14.98 -13.86
CA ALA A 114 0.17 15.26 -12.44
C ALA A 114 0.64 14.02 -11.67
N GLU A 115 1.66 14.21 -10.83
CA GLU A 115 2.18 13.20 -9.90
C GLU A 115 1.61 13.46 -8.50
N THR A 116 1.09 12.41 -7.88
CA THR A 116 0.65 12.42 -6.49
C THR A 116 1.81 11.96 -5.61
N THR A 117 2.23 12.80 -4.66
CA THR A 117 3.33 12.47 -3.75
C THR A 117 2.78 12.00 -2.41
N GLY A 118 3.18 10.79 -2.02
CA GLY A 118 2.95 10.17 -0.74
C GLY A 118 4.12 10.36 0.20
N VAL A 119 3.86 10.87 1.40
CA VAL A 119 4.90 11.07 2.41
C VAL A 119 4.48 10.48 3.76
N GLU A 120 5.40 9.79 4.41
CA GLU A 120 5.19 9.29 5.76
C GLU A 120 4.98 10.47 6.73
N ARG A 121 3.83 10.57 7.42
CA ARG A 121 3.42 11.75 8.21
C ARG A 121 4.43 12.17 9.28
N ASN A 122 5.38 11.31 9.68
CA ASN A 122 5.93 11.42 11.02
C ASN A 122 7.44 11.73 11.14
N ARG A 123 7.75 12.92 11.70
CA ARG A 123 9.04 13.31 12.32
C ARG A 123 9.08 13.05 13.85
N VAL A 124 7.94 12.79 14.48
CA VAL A 124 7.70 12.64 15.92
C VAL A 124 8.02 11.23 16.44
N VAL A 125 7.98 10.18 15.59
CA VAL A 125 8.36 8.79 15.98
C VAL A 125 9.78 8.73 16.55
N ALA A 126 10.71 9.50 15.98
CA ALA A 126 12.10 9.50 16.44
C ALA A 126 12.22 10.00 17.88
N LEU A 127 11.43 11.02 18.25
CA LEU A 127 11.40 11.57 19.61
C LEU A 127 10.70 10.61 20.58
N VAL A 128 9.55 10.05 20.19
CA VAL A 128 8.79 9.12 21.05
C VAL A 128 9.56 7.82 21.27
N ARG A 129 10.25 7.29 20.26
CA ARG A 129 11.17 6.15 20.41
C ARG A 129 12.25 6.45 21.45
N ARG A 130 12.88 7.62 21.35
CA ARG A 130 13.93 8.05 22.28
C ARG A 130 13.43 8.20 23.72
N VAL A 131 12.15 8.53 23.91
CA VAL A 131 11.50 8.56 25.23
C VAL A 131 11.09 7.15 25.69
N TRP A 132 10.62 6.30 24.78
CA TRP A 132 10.23 4.91 25.05
C TRP A 132 11.42 4.06 25.53
N ASP A 133 12.59 4.26 24.92
CA ASP A 133 13.85 3.61 25.30
C ASP A 133 14.38 4.08 26.67
N LEU A 134 13.84 5.17 27.23
CA LEU A 134 14.19 5.69 28.57
C LEU A 134 13.24 5.21 29.67
N ILE A 135 12.13 4.55 29.33
CA ILE A 135 11.16 4.02 30.30
C ILE A 135 11.63 2.61 30.70
N PRO A 136 11.93 2.35 31.99
CA PRO A 136 12.29 1.00 32.43
C PRO A 136 11.12 0.01 32.20
N PHE A 137 11.44 -1.25 31.90
CA PHE A 137 10.50 -2.36 31.64
C PHE A 137 9.77 -2.37 30.29
N THR A 138 10.16 -1.53 29.31
CA THR A 138 9.59 -1.55 27.95
C THR A 138 10.19 -2.64 27.04
N ASP A 139 11.22 -3.36 27.47
CA ASP A 139 11.92 -4.42 26.71
C ASP A 139 10.98 -5.55 26.22
N PHE A 140 9.85 -5.75 26.89
CA PHE A 140 8.85 -6.78 26.55
C PHE A 140 7.71 -6.26 25.67
N VAL A 141 7.63 -4.96 25.41
CA VAL A 141 6.58 -4.34 24.59
C VAL A 141 7.21 -3.88 23.27
N PRO A 142 6.98 -4.60 22.16
CA PRO A 142 7.51 -4.17 20.87
C PRO A 142 6.97 -2.77 20.53
N PHE A 143 7.87 -1.86 20.16
CA PHE A 143 7.50 -0.52 19.70
C PHE A 143 6.75 -0.61 18.36
N ALA A 144 5.44 -0.84 18.43
CA ALA A 144 4.55 -0.82 17.29
C ALA A 144 4.05 0.62 17.11
N TRP A 145 4.71 1.40 16.25
CA TRP A 145 4.21 2.72 15.88
C TRP A 145 3.42 2.63 14.57
N PRO A 146 2.16 3.11 14.53
CA PRO A 146 1.40 3.14 13.29
C PRO A 146 2.05 4.16 12.35
N TYR A 147 2.43 3.72 11.15
CA TYR A 147 2.85 4.64 10.11
C TYR A 147 1.62 5.06 9.29
N HIS A 148 1.57 6.36 9.00
CA HIS A 148 0.54 7.00 8.21
C HIS A 148 1.20 7.61 6.99
N PHE A 149 0.70 7.30 5.80
CA PHE A 149 1.11 7.95 4.57
C PHE A 149 -0.03 8.83 4.06
N ASP A 150 0.28 10.09 3.79
CA ASP A 150 -0.63 11.01 3.12
C ASP A 150 -0.15 11.24 1.70
N PHE A 151 -1.06 11.07 0.75
CA PHE A 151 -0.82 11.31 -0.67
C PHE A 151 -1.56 12.57 -1.09
N ALA A 152 -0.84 13.49 -1.73
CA ALA A 152 -1.41 14.73 -2.22
C ALA A 152 -0.88 15.10 -3.61
N THR A 153 -1.73 15.75 -4.40
CA THR A 153 -1.38 16.34 -5.70
C THR A 153 -1.50 17.84 -5.56
N SER A 154 -0.41 18.59 -5.75
CA SER A 154 -0.41 20.06 -5.65
C SER A 154 -1.04 20.59 -4.35
N GLY A 155 -0.83 19.89 -3.22
CA GLY A 155 -1.36 20.22 -1.90
C GLY A 155 -2.81 19.78 -1.64
N ARG A 156 -3.50 19.19 -2.63
CA ARG A 156 -4.84 18.62 -2.44
C ARG A 156 -4.73 17.15 -2.00
N PRO A 157 -5.41 16.73 -0.92
CA PRO A 157 -5.44 15.34 -0.49
C PRO A 157 -6.03 14.42 -1.56
N VAL A 158 -5.39 13.26 -1.78
CA VAL A 158 -5.81 12.25 -2.77
C VAL A 158 -6.19 10.94 -2.09
N MET A 159 -5.32 10.43 -1.23
CA MET A 159 -5.57 9.23 -0.43
C MET A 159 -4.69 9.20 0.82
N SER A 160 -5.02 8.36 1.78
CA SER A 160 -4.19 8.05 2.93
C SER A 160 -4.17 6.57 3.23
N VAL A 161 -3.03 6.09 3.75
CA VAL A 161 -2.87 4.71 4.21
C VAL A 161 -2.41 4.71 5.66
N GLU A 162 -3.19 4.09 6.52
CA GLU A 162 -2.95 4.02 7.96
C GLU A 162 -2.76 2.57 8.40
N LYS A 163 -1.60 2.27 9.01
CA LYS A 163 -1.40 0.99 9.70
C LYS A 163 -2.13 1.01 11.04
N GLN A 164 -3.06 0.09 11.24
CA GLN A 164 -3.76 -0.06 12.51
C GLN A 164 -2.93 -0.87 13.50
N LEU A 165 -2.97 -0.47 14.77
CA LEU A 165 -2.34 -1.19 15.86
C LEU A 165 -3.08 -2.51 16.13
N GLY A 166 -2.33 -3.61 16.23
CA GLY A 166 -2.90 -4.91 16.57
C GLY A 166 -1.91 -6.07 16.38
N LEU A 167 -2.34 -7.27 16.79
CA LEU A 167 -1.55 -8.51 16.67
C LEU A 167 -1.27 -8.94 15.22
N ARG A 168 -1.98 -8.34 14.25
CA ARG A 168 -1.85 -8.64 12.81
C ARG A 168 -1.82 -7.34 12.03
N ASP A 169 -1.01 -7.33 10.98
CA ASP A 169 -0.89 -6.18 10.09
C ASP A 169 -2.21 -5.93 9.34
N ARG A 170 -2.81 -4.79 9.66
CA ARG A 170 -4.02 -4.27 9.04
C ARG A 170 -3.79 -2.83 8.62
N TYR A 171 -4.23 -2.50 7.42
CA TYR A 171 -4.14 -1.16 6.85
C TYR A 171 -5.54 -0.66 6.50
N VAL A 172 -5.80 0.61 6.78
CA VAL A 172 -6.97 1.32 6.27
C VAL A 172 -6.51 2.23 5.15
N LEU A 173 -7.10 2.06 3.98
CA LEU A 173 -6.94 2.91 2.80
C LEU A 173 -8.17 3.78 2.68
N ASP A 174 -7.98 5.09 2.72
CA ASP A 174 -9.01 6.10 2.49
C ASP A 174 -8.67 6.87 1.21
N ILE A 175 -9.63 7.02 0.30
CA ILE A 175 -9.49 7.69 -0.99
C ILE A 175 -10.39 8.93 -0.98
N ALA A 176 -9.76 10.10 -1.01
CA ALA A 176 -10.43 11.39 -1.04
C ALA A 176 -10.75 11.86 -2.47
N ASP A 177 -9.90 11.53 -3.44
CA ASP A 177 -10.10 11.87 -4.85
C ASP A 177 -10.88 10.77 -5.56
N GLU A 178 -12.13 11.06 -5.96
CA GLU A 178 -13.02 10.09 -6.62
C GLU A 178 -12.53 9.69 -8.02
N THR A 179 -11.64 10.47 -8.63
CA THR A 179 -11.08 10.19 -9.96
C THR A 179 -9.93 9.19 -9.92
N LEU A 180 -9.38 8.91 -8.72
CA LEU A 180 -8.30 7.95 -8.56
C LEU A 180 -8.81 6.52 -8.82
N ASP A 181 -8.12 5.80 -9.71
CA ASP A 181 -8.42 4.39 -9.94
C ASP A 181 -8.16 3.57 -8.67
N ARG A 182 -9.18 2.86 -8.18
CA ARG A 182 -9.10 2.06 -6.94
C ARG A 182 -8.03 0.98 -7.02
N ARG A 183 -7.76 0.44 -8.22
CA ARG A 183 -6.67 -0.54 -8.43
C ARG A 183 -5.31 0.09 -8.13
N LEU A 184 -5.09 1.33 -8.56
CA LEU A 184 -3.86 2.06 -8.32
C LEU A 184 -3.69 2.40 -6.83
N ALA A 185 -4.76 2.84 -6.16
CA ALA A 185 -4.77 3.11 -4.73
C ALA A 185 -4.47 1.85 -3.89
N ILE A 186 -5.15 0.74 -4.20
CA ILE A 186 -4.94 -0.56 -3.55
C ILE A 186 -3.51 -1.07 -3.80
N ALA A 187 -3.01 -0.94 -5.03
CA ALA A 187 -1.64 -1.31 -5.37
C ALA A 187 -0.62 -0.55 -4.52
N GLN A 188 -0.81 0.76 -4.34
CA GLN A 188 0.06 1.60 -3.53
C GLN A 188 0.02 1.21 -2.05
N ALA A 189 -1.17 0.94 -1.50
CA ALA A 189 -1.29 0.50 -0.12
C ALA A 189 -0.60 -0.85 0.14
N VAL A 190 -0.70 -1.81 -0.78
CA VAL A 190 0.04 -3.08 -0.70
C VAL A 190 1.53 -2.89 -0.90
N ALA A 191 1.96 -2.00 -1.80
CA ALA A 191 3.37 -1.68 -2.03
C ALA A 191 4.04 -1.08 -0.78
N LEU A 192 3.31 -0.26 -0.01
CA LEU A 192 3.78 0.30 1.26
C LEU A 192 4.09 -0.75 2.33
N ASP A 193 3.54 -1.96 2.24
CA ASP A 193 3.92 -3.06 3.14
C ASP A 193 4.95 -3.98 2.47
N ALA A 194 4.65 -4.43 1.25
CA ALA A 194 5.43 -5.45 0.56
C ALA A 194 6.85 -5.02 0.18
N LEU A 195 7.09 -3.71 0.00
CA LEU A 195 8.34 -3.16 -0.55
C LEU A 195 9.03 -2.17 0.37
N GLN A 196 8.37 -1.79 1.46
CA GLN A 196 8.86 -0.73 2.33
C GLN A 196 9.97 -1.19 3.28
N SER A 197 10.20 -2.51 3.40
CA SER A 197 11.30 -3.20 4.12
C SER A 197 12.18 -2.24 4.93
N ARG A 198 11.84 -2.06 6.20
CA ARG A 198 12.75 -1.49 7.20
C ARG A 198 13.29 -2.62 8.05
#